data_AF-A0A5K3F5X7-F1
#
_entry.id   AF-A0A5K3F5X7-F1
#
_cell.length_a   1.000
_cell.length_b   1.000
_cell.length_c   1.000
_cell.angle_alpha   90.00
_cell.angle_beta   90.00
_cell.angle_gamma   90.00
#
_symmetry.space_group_name_H-M   'P 1'
#
loop_
_entity.id
_entity.type
_entity.pdbx_description
1 polymer ?
#
loop_
_entity_poly.entity_id
_entity_poly.type
_entity_poly.pdbx_seq_one_letter_code
_entity_poly.pdbx_strand_id
1 'polypeptide(L)' 'MFRLSLQSRGQFQCFVSAMHDDEALMYKVYQPSTIFHALFWPLGFFAISLTLIISLYIVDRCEVWNADSLLIT' A
#
# COMPACT_ATOMS: atom_id res chain seq x y z
N MET A 1 -30.64 -1.86 -29.06
CA MET A 1 -29.59 -1.05 -29.72
C MET A 1 -28.20 -1.20 -29.08
N PHE A 2 -28.05 -1.32 -27.75
CA PHE A 2 -26.75 -1.47 -27.07
C PHE A 2 -25.87 -2.65 -27.52
N ARG A 3 -26.45 -3.80 -27.88
CA ARG A 3 -25.69 -5.00 -28.34
C ARG A 3 -25.02 -4.79 -29.70
N LEU A 4 -25.67 -4.07 -30.63
CA LEU A 4 -25.12 -3.76 -31.96
C LEU A 4 -23.93 -2.80 -31.87
N SER A 5 -23.98 -1.81 -30.97
CA SER A 5 -22.87 -0.88 -30.75
C SER A 5 -21.66 -1.52 -30.08
N LEU A 6 -21.85 -2.59 -29.29
CA LEU A 6 -20.76 -3.35 -28.67
C LEU A 6 -20.02 -4.22 -29.71
N GLN A 7 -20.75 -4.85 -30.63
CA GLN A 7 -20.17 -5.70 -31.67
C GLN A 7 -19.38 -4.89 -32.72
N SER A 8 -19.72 -3.61 -32.92
CA SER A 8 -19.02 -2.69 -33.82
C SER A 8 -17.69 -2.16 -33.26
N ARG A 9 -17.38 -2.32 -31.96
CA ARG A 9 -16.25 -1.63 -31.29
C ARG A 9 -14.93 -2.42 -31.27
N GLY A 10 -14.84 -3.55 -31.97
CA GLY A 10 -13.60 -4.35 -32.05
C GLY A 10 -13.28 -5.12 -30.76
N GLN A 11 -12.23 -5.96 -30.79
CA GLN A 11 -11.84 -6.77 -29.63
C GLN A 11 -11.47 -5.88 -28.44
N PHE A 12 -12.20 -6.02 -27.34
CA PHE A 12 -11.92 -5.38 -26.06
C PHE A 12 -11.32 -6.42 -25.11
N GLN A 13 -10.28 -6.03 -24.36
CA GLN A 13 -9.73 -6.89 -23.31
C GLN A 13 -10.63 -6.81 -22.08
N CYS A 14 -11.36 -7.91 -21.81
CA CYS A 14 -12.15 -8.06 -20.59
C CYS A 14 -11.36 -8.76 -19.49
N PHE A 15 -11.61 -8.37 -18.24
CA PHE A 15 -11.15 -9.09 -17.06
C PHE A 15 -12.31 -9.90 -16.49
N VAL A 16 -12.13 -11.23 -16.39
CA VAL A 16 -13.12 -12.16 -15.82
C VAL A 16 -12.53 -12.73 -14.53
N SER A 17 -13.35 -12.82 -13.49
CA SER A 17 -12.97 -13.43 -12.21
C SER A 17 -13.68 -14.77 -12.07
N ALA A 18 -12.96 -15.84 -11.75
CA ALA A 18 -13.54 -17.18 -11.58
C ALA A 18 -14.58 -17.29 -10.44
N MET A 19 -14.68 -16.25 -9.59
CA MET A 19 -15.70 -16.16 -8.54
C MET A 19 -16.97 -15.42 -8.98
N HIS A 20 -16.96 -14.72 -10.12
CA HIS A 20 -18.09 -14.00 -10.70
C HIS A 20 -18.09 -14.24 -12.21
N ASP A 21 -18.47 -15.45 -12.63
CA ASP A 21 -18.49 -15.86 -14.04
C ASP A 21 -19.49 -15.07 -14.89
N ASP A 22 -20.50 -14.46 -14.26
CA ASP A 22 -21.55 -13.68 -14.93
C ASP A 22 -21.18 -12.20 -15.15
N GLU A 23 -20.04 -11.74 -14.62
CA GLU A 23 -19.64 -10.33 -14.65
C GLU A 23 -18.27 -10.14 -15.30
N ALA A 24 -18.26 -9.52 -16.49
CA ALA A 24 -17.05 -9.11 -17.18
C ALA A 24 -16.76 -7.62 -16.94
N LEU A 25 -15.60 -7.32 -16.34
CA LEU A 25 -15.19 -5.94 -16.06
C LEU A 25 -14.40 -5.38 -17.25
N MET A 26 -14.83 -4.20 -17.72
CA MET A 26 -14.18 -3.47 -18.83
C MET A 26 -12.91 -2.73 -18.38
N TYR A 27 -12.75 -2.47 -17.09
CA TYR A 27 -11.60 -1.78 -16.51
C TYR A 27 -11.21 -2.41 -15.18
N LYS A 28 -9.91 -2.66 -14.98
CA LYS A 28 -9.39 -3.14 -13.70
C LYS A 28 -9.30 -1.97 -12.72
N VAL A 29 -10.09 -2.01 -11.65
CA VAL A 29 -10.15 -0.95 -10.62
C VAL A 29 -8.79 -0.76 -9.93
N TYR A 30 -8.08 -1.86 -9.66
CA TYR A 30 -6.77 -1.83 -9.04
C TYR A 30 -5.67 -1.95 -10.11
N GLN A 31 -4.95 -0.85 -10.34
CA GLN A 31 -3.71 -0.90 -11.08
C GLN A 31 -2.61 -1.57 -10.23
N PRO A 32 -1.63 -2.24 -10.85
CA PRO A 32 -0.47 -2.77 -10.12
C PRO A 32 0.28 -1.71 -9.30
N SER A 33 0.25 -0.45 -9.75
CA SER A 33 0.77 0.71 -9.01
C SER A 33 0.10 0.89 -7.65
N THR A 34 -1.18 0.55 -7.50
CA THR A 34 -1.89 0.63 -6.22
C THR A 34 -1.31 -0.34 -5.19
N ILE A 35 -0.89 -1.53 -5.61
CA ILE A 35 -0.21 -2.51 -4.72
C ILE A 35 1.15 -1.96 -4.29
N PHE A 36 1.89 -1.36 -5.22
CA PHE A 36 3.18 -0.75 -4.91
C PHE A 36 3.04 0.38 -3.89
N HIS A 37 2.08 1.30 -4.09
CA HIS A 37 1.83 2.37 -3.13
C HIS A 37 1.33 1.85 -1.79
N ALA A 38 0.44 0.86 -1.77
CA ALA A 38 -0.07 0.27 -0.52
C ALA A 38 1.03 -0.33 0.37
N LEU A 39 2.12 -0.83 -0.23
CA LEU A 39 3.27 -1.38 0.51
C LEU A 39 4.37 -0.33 0.78
N PHE A 40 4.61 0.57 -0.17
CA PHE A 40 5.70 1.54 -0.10
C PHE A 40 5.50 2.56 1.02
N TRP A 41 4.28 3.10 1.17
CA TRP A 41 3.98 4.09 2.20
C TRP A 41 4.20 3.57 3.63
N PRO A 42 3.60 2.44 4.07
CA PRO A 42 3.81 1.95 5.43
C PRO A 42 5.27 1.59 5.71
N LEU A 43 5.97 0.99 4.74
CA LEU A 43 7.38 0.66 4.88
C LEU A 43 8.26 1.93 5.00
N GLY A 44 7.95 2.95 4.20
CA GLY A 44 8.62 4.25 4.24
C GLY A 44 8.45 4.94 5.58
N PHE A 45 7.23 5.00 6.12
CA PHE A 45 6.97 5.57 7.44
C PHE A 45 7.70 4.82 8.55
N PHE A 46 7.69 3.49 8.50
CA PHE A 46 8.42 2.66 9.47
C PHE A 46 9.93 2.91 9.42
N ALA A 47 10.51 2.96 8.21
CA ALA A 47 11.93 3.23 8.04
C ALA A 47 12.33 4.63 8.55
N ILE A 48 11.51 5.65 8.26
CA ILE A 48 11.74 7.02 8.77
C ILE A 48 11.67 7.03 10.30
N SER A 49 10.65 6.42 10.89
CA SER A 49 10.51 6.32 12.35
C SER A 49 11.72 5.65 13.00
N LEU A 50 12.17 4.50 12.46
CA LEU A 50 13.37 3.83 12.93
C LEU A 50 14.61 4.71 12.82
N THR A 51 14.77 5.43 11.71
CA THR A 51 15.94 6.29 11.49
C THR A 51 15.97 7.43 12.51
N LEU A 52 14.81 8.01 12.84
CA LEU A 52 14.70 9.02 13.89
C LEU A 52 15.01 8.47 15.27
N ILE A 53 14.54 7.26 15.59
CA ILE A 53 14.85 6.61 16.86
C ILE A 53 16.36 6.34 16.98
N ILE A 54 16.98 5.82 15.91
CA ILE A 54 18.42 5.53 15.89
C ILE A 54 19.23 6.83 15.97
N SER A 55 18.82 7.90 15.29
CA SER A 55 19.54 9.17 15.35
C SER A 55 19.48 9.78 16.76
N LEU A 56 18.31 9.76 17.39
CA LEU A 56 18.14 10.17 18.79
C LEU A 56 18.99 9.31 19.72
N TYR A 57 19.00 7.99 19.53
CA TYR A 57 19.83 7.08 20.31
C TYR A 57 21.32 7.42 20.23
N ILE A 58 21.83 7.73 19.03
CA ILE A 58 23.25 8.06 18.82
C ILE A 58 23.61 9.42 19.42
N VAL A 59 22.75 10.43 19.23
CA VAL A 59 23.01 11.81 19.67
C VAL A 59 22.92 11.92 21.18
N ASP A 60 21.91 11.30 21.78
CA ASP A 60 21.55 11.50 23.19
C ASP A 60 22.11 10.40 24.11
N ARG A 61 22.85 9.42 23.55
CA ARG A 61 23.48 8.28 24.26
C ARG A 61 22.60 7.59 25.31
N CYS A 62 21.28 7.57 25.10
CA CYS A 62 20.29 7.08 26.06
C CYS A 62 20.27 7.81 27.41
N GLU A 63 20.81 9.02 27.54
CA GLU A 63 20.82 9.74 28.82
C GLU A 63 19.39 10.14 29.25
N VAL A 64 18.55 10.60 28.31
CA VAL A 64 17.11 10.87 28.56
C VAL A 64 16.33 9.59 28.88
N TRP A 65 16.61 8.47 28.22
CA TRP A 65 15.94 7.20 28.51
C TRP A 65 16.44 6.51 29.78
N ASN A 66 17.65 6.82 30.25
CA ASN A 66 18.14 6.42 31.56
C ASN A 66 17.53 7.25 32.69
N ALA A 67 17.16 8.50 32.45
CA ALA A 67 16.45 9.31 33.43
C ALA A 67 15.07 8.73 33.77
N ASP A 68 14.38 8.14 32.79
CA ASP A 68 13.05 7.52 32.97
C ASP A 68 13.11 6.07 33.47
N SER A 69 14.26 5.37 33.38
CA SER A 69 14.41 3.98 33.85
C SER A 69 14.61 3.87 35.37
N LEU A 70 14.84 4.99 36.07
CA LEU A 70 15.03 5.07 37.52
C LEU A 70 13.73 5.17 38.35
N LEU A 71 12.55 5.09 37.73
CA LEU A 71 11.24 5.13 38.41
C LEU A 71 10.62 3.74 38.69
N ILE A 72 11.44 2.68 38.64
CA ILE A 72 11.06 1.35 39.15
C ILE A 72 12.08 0.91 40.20
N THR A 73 12.12 1.61 41.34
CA THR A 73 12.66 1.10 42.61
C THR A 73 11.97 1.78 43.78
#